data_AF-A0A2D5Z6J8-F1
#
_entry.id   AF-A0A2D5Z6J8-F1
#
_cell.length_a   1.000
_cell.length_b   1.000
_cell.length_c   1.000
_cell.angle_alpha   90.00
_cell.angle_beta   90.00
_cell.angle_gamma   90.00
#
_symmetry.space_group_name_H-M   'P 1'
#
loop_
_entity.id
_entity.type
_entity.pdbx_description
1 polymer ?
#
loop_
_entity_poly.entity_id
_entity_poly.type
_entity_poly.pdbx_seq_one_letter_code
_entity_poly.pdbx_strand_id
1 'polypeptide(L)'
;MISRQCAQCSYDLSGLVEVGECPECGSSYNGRTGKGLVDVENVEQRFTERLRRVRTIALVIFAFIAMGCAGLGTVIAQNTGRMLMFGALVSVVILMAAFTSYLYEKDDT
;
A
#
# COMPACT_ATOMS: atom_id res chain seq x y z
N MET A 1 20.22 2.03 2.95
CA MET A 1 21.24 2.24 4.00
C MET A 1 20.45 2.23 5.28
N ILE A 2 20.52 1.17 6.10
CA ILE A 2 19.59 0.98 7.22
C ILE A 2 19.67 2.18 8.18
N SER A 3 18.67 3.07 8.14
CA SER A 3 18.58 4.19 9.08
C SER A 3 17.96 3.71 10.40
N ARG A 4 18.77 3.71 11.47
CA ARG A 4 18.33 3.26 12.80
C ARG A 4 18.15 4.48 13.68
N GLN A 5 16.93 4.76 14.08
CA GLN A 5 16.62 5.89 14.96
C GLN A 5 16.34 5.42 16.38
N CYS A 6 16.60 6.26 17.37
CA CYS A 6 16.19 6.00 18.75
C CYS A 6 14.66 5.97 18.84
N ALA A 7 14.10 4.95 19.47
CA ALA A 7 12.65 4.82 19.63
C ALA A 7 12.01 5.92 20.50
N GLN A 8 12.79 6.60 21.32
CA GLN A 8 12.28 7.56 22.31
C GLN A 8 12.41 9.02 21.86
N CYS A 9 13.50 9.38 21.18
CA CYS A 9 13.77 10.76 20.74
C CYS A 9 13.98 10.90 19.23
N SER A 10 13.85 9.83 18.44
CA SER A 10 14.09 9.80 16.99
C SER A 10 15.48 10.23 16.53
N TYR A 11 16.46 10.35 17.44
CA TYR A 11 17.84 10.66 17.08
C TYR A 11 18.44 9.57 16.19
N ASP A 12 19.19 9.97 15.17
CA ASP A 12 19.82 9.03 14.25
C ASP A 12 21.02 8.34 14.91
N LEU A 13 20.91 7.03 15.09
CA LEU A 13 21.94 6.17 15.67
C LEU A 13 22.76 5.48 14.56
N SER A 14 22.55 5.86 13.30
CA SER A 14 23.31 5.34 12.16
C SER A 14 24.79 5.73 12.30
N GLY A 15 25.67 4.73 12.36
CA GLY A 15 27.11 4.93 12.55
C GLY A 15 27.59 4.94 14.01
N LEU A 16 26.69 4.80 14.99
CA LEU A 16 27.06 4.53 16.38
C LEU A 16 27.30 3.03 16.63
N VAL A 17 27.92 2.73 17.77
CA VAL A 17 28.17 1.36 18.24
C VAL A 17 26.88 0.53 18.31
N GLU A 18 26.97 -0.79 18.11
CA GLU A 18 25.78 -1.66 18.07
C GLU A 18 24.98 -1.68 19.37
N VAL A 19 25.60 -1.40 20.53
CA VAL A 19 24.93 -1.43 21.83
C VAL A 19 25.43 -0.25 22.66
N GLY A 20 24.52 0.54 23.23
CA GLY A 20 24.89 1.70 24.01
C GLY A 20 23.68 2.50 24.48
N GLU A 21 23.93 3.76 24.85
CA GLU A 21 22.89 4.71 25.26
C GLU A 21 22.79 5.83 24.23
N CYS A 22 21.57 6.30 23.99
CA CYS A 22 21.33 7.40 23.07
C CYS A 22 21.93 8.69 23.65
N PRO A 23 22.75 9.45 22.91
CA PRO A 23 23.42 10.65 23.43
C PRO A 23 22.45 11.77 23.80
N GLU A 24 21.29 11.86 23.14
CA GLU A 24 20.30 12.89 23.39
C GLU A 24 19.41 12.62 24.62
N CYS A 25 18.95 11.38 24.79
CA CYS A 25 17.92 11.04 25.78
C CYS A 25 18.35 10.02 26.84
N GLY A 26 19.58 9.49 26.74
CA GLY A 26 20.11 8.47 27.65
C GLY A 26 19.44 7.10 27.55
N SER A 27 18.50 6.90 26.63
CA SER A 27 17.79 5.62 26.49
C SER A 27 18.72 4.53 25.97
N SER A 28 18.74 3.40 26.66
CA SER A 28 19.52 2.23 26.26
C SER A 28 18.98 1.63 24.97
N TYR A 29 19.85 1.36 24.01
CA TYR A 29 19.51 0.69 22.75
C TYR A 29 20.45 -0.50 22.49
N ASN A 30 19.94 -1.48 21.74
CA ASN A 30 20.69 -2.66 21.34
C ASN A 30 20.34 -3.04 19.90
N GLY A 31 21.27 -2.76 18.99
CA GLY A 31 21.23 -3.04 17.57
C GLY A 31 21.28 -4.51 17.18
N ARG A 32 21.68 -5.41 18.09
CA ARG A 32 21.62 -6.87 17.86
C ARG A 32 20.22 -7.43 18.11
N THR A 33 19.50 -6.86 19.07
CA THR A 33 18.15 -7.30 19.44
C THR A 33 17.04 -6.39 18.90
N GLY A 34 17.39 -5.24 18.30
CA GLY A 34 16.44 -4.22 17.87
C GLY A 34 15.78 -3.44 19.01
N LYS A 35 16.23 -3.63 20.26
CA LYS A 35 15.62 -2.99 21.44
C LYS A 35 15.96 -1.50 21.47
N GLY A 36 14.94 -0.66 21.63
CA GLY A 36 15.11 0.80 21.73
C GLY A 36 15.41 1.49 20.40
N LEU A 37 15.25 0.76 19.28
CA LEU A 37 15.51 1.26 17.94
C LEU A 37 14.22 1.22 17.11
N VAL A 38 14.04 2.23 16.27
CA VAL A 38 13.03 2.28 15.21
C VAL A 38 13.76 2.21 13.88
N ASP A 39 13.42 1.20 13.10
CA ASP A 39 13.92 1.06 11.74
C ASP A 39 12.95 1.79 10.81
N VAL A 40 13.33 3.01 10.42
CA VAL A 40 12.44 3.90 9.68
C VAL A 40 12.27 3.44 8.24
N GLU A 41 13.29 2.82 7.65
CA GLU A 41 13.25 2.27 6.29
C GLU A 41 12.21 1.13 6.20
N ASN A 42 12.18 0.25 7.21
CA ASN A 42 11.22 -0.86 7.28
C ASN A 42 9.78 -0.41 7.56
N VAL A 43 9.56 0.70 8.27
CA VAL A 43 8.22 1.23 8.55
C VAL A 43 7.60 1.83 7.30
N GLU A 44 8.37 2.63 6.55
CA GLU A 44 7.88 3.27 5.32
C GLU A 44 7.51 2.22 4.26
N GLN A 45 8.40 1.24 4.03
CA GLN A 45 8.17 0.16 3.07
C GLN A 45 6.88 -0.64 3.37
N ARG A 46 6.69 -1.07 4.63
CA ARG A 46 5.48 -1.81 5.03
C ARG A 46 4.20 -0.99 4.87
N PHE A 47 4.27 0.32 5.09
CA PHE A 47 3.12 1.19 4.93
C PHE A 47 2.72 1.33 3.46
N THR A 48 3.70 1.53 2.57
CA THR A 48 3.47 1.55 1.11
C THR A 48 2.97 0.22 0.57
N GLU A 49 3.52 -0.92 1.00
CA GLU A 49 3.04 -2.24 0.57
C GLU A 49 1.59 -2.52 1.01
N ARG A 50 1.22 -2.10 2.22
CA ARG A 50 -0.17 -2.23 2.70
C ARG A 50 -1.12 -1.30 1.95
N LEU A 51 -0.75 -0.04 1.74
CA LEU A 51 -1.56 0.90 0.96
C LEU A 51 -1.77 0.39 -0.47
N ARG A 52 -0.77 -0.25 -1.08
CA ARG A 52 -0.86 -0.87 -2.41
C ARG A 52 -1.88 -1.99 -2.46
N ARG A 53 -1.85 -2.95 -1.53
CA ARG A 53 -2.85 -4.04 -1.49
C ARG A 53 -4.26 -3.51 -1.28
N VAL A 54 -4.44 -2.50 -0.43
CA VAL A 54 -5.75 -1.90 -0.16
C VAL A 54 -6.31 -1.21 -1.41
N ARG A 55 -5.49 -0.47 -2.16
CA ARG A 55 -5.92 0.23 -3.38
C ARG A 55 -6.42 -0.74 -4.46
N THR A 56 -5.69 -1.83 -4.72
CA THR A 56 -6.09 -2.81 -5.74
C THR A 56 -7.36 -3.56 -5.33
N ILE A 57 -7.47 -3.96 -4.07
CA ILE A 57 -8.67 -4.64 -3.53
C ILE A 57 -9.89 -3.71 -3.60
N ALA A 58 -9.75 -2.43 -3.26
CA ALA A 58 -10.83 -1.46 -3.34
C ALA A 58 -11.35 -1.28 -4.77
N LEU A 59 -10.46 -1.22 -5.77
CA LEU A 59 -10.86 -1.10 -7.19
C LEU A 59 -11.58 -2.36 -7.70
N VAL A 60 -11.14 -3.55 -7.30
CA VAL A 60 -11.80 -4.81 -7.64
C VAL A 60 -13.19 -4.89 -7.03
N ILE A 61 -13.33 -4.57 -5.73
CA ILE A 61 -14.63 -4.55 -5.05
C ILE A 61 -15.57 -3.54 -5.72
N PHE A 62 -15.08 -2.33 -6.02
CA PHE A 62 -15.87 -1.31 -6.70
C PHE A 62 -16.33 -1.78 -8.10
N ALA A 63 -15.46 -2.44 -8.87
CA ALA A 63 -15.82 -2.99 -10.17
C ALA A 63 -16.90 -4.09 -10.06
N PHE A 64 -16.79 -4.98 -9.07
CA PHE A 64 -17.81 -6.00 -8.80
C PHE A 64 -19.15 -5.38 -8.38
N ILE A 65 -19.13 -4.36 -7.53
CA ILE A 65 -20.34 -3.63 -7.12
C ILE A 65 -20.97 -2.93 -8.33
N ALA A 66 -20.19 -2.23 -9.15
CA ALA A 66 -20.68 -1.55 -10.34
C ALA A 66 -21.29 -2.53 -11.36
N MET A 67 -20.62 -3.67 -11.58
CA MET A 67 -21.11 -4.73 -12.47
C MET A 67 -22.40 -5.38 -11.93
N GLY A 68 -22.47 -5.63 -10.62
CA GLY A 68 -23.68 -6.14 -9.96
C GLY A 68 -24.85 -5.15 -10.02
N CYS A 69 -24.61 -3.87 -9.72
CA CYS A 69 -25.61 -2.81 -9.79
C CYS A 69 -26.13 -2.61 -11.23
N ALA A 70 -25.26 -2.66 -12.23
CA ALA A 70 -25.65 -2.60 -13.63
C ALA A 70 -26.50 -3.81 -14.03
N GLY A 71 -26.10 -5.03 -13.61
CA GLY A 71 -26.84 -6.27 -13.86
C GLY A 71 -28.24 -6.27 -13.26
N LEU A 72 -28.38 -5.86 -12.00
CA LEU A 72 -29.68 -5.71 -11.32
C LEU A 72 -30.56 -4.63 -11.97
N GLY A 73 -29.97 -3.51 -12.39
CA GLY A 73 -30.69 -2.46 -13.12
C GLY A 73 -31.27 -2.94 -14.45
N THR A 74 -30.54 -3.79 -15.19
CA THR A 74 -31.01 -4.35 -16.46
C THR A 74 -32.17 -5.34 -16.34
N VAL A 75 -32.35 -6.01 -15.21
CA VAL A 75 -33.50 -6.91 -15.00
C VAL A 75 -34.81 -6.10 -14.86
N ILE A 76 -34.71 -4.83 -14.44
CA ILE A 76 -35.86 -3.97 -14.15
C ILE A 76 -36.21 -3.08 -15.37
N ALA A 77 -35.23 -2.71 -16.21
CA ALA A 77 -35.43 -1.79 -17.33
C ALA A 77 -35.34 -2.49 -18.70
N GLN A 78 -36.46 -2.49 -19.44
CA GLN A 78 -36.69 -3.15 -20.73
C GLN A 78 -35.90 -2.56 -21.94
N ASN A 79 -34.82 -1.80 -21.69
CA ASN A 79 -33.95 -1.19 -22.71
C ASN A 79 -32.51 -1.70 -22.56
N THR A 80 -32.28 -2.92 -23.05
CA THR A 80 -31.20 -3.82 -22.59
C THR A 80 -29.84 -3.64 -23.28
N GLY A 81 -29.76 -3.05 -24.49
CA GLY A 81 -28.55 -3.16 -25.31
C GLY A 81 -27.43 -2.15 -25.02
N ARG A 82 -27.75 -0.86 -24.88
CA ARG A 82 -26.72 0.21 -24.91
C ARG A 82 -26.11 0.51 -23.54
N MET A 83 -26.87 0.44 -22.46
CA MET A 83 -26.37 0.78 -21.11
C MET A 83 -25.40 -0.28 -20.55
N LEU A 84 -25.61 -1.55 -20.89
CA LEU A 84 -24.75 -2.66 -20.45
C LEU A 84 -23.34 -2.57 -21.07
N MET A 85 -23.26 -2.16 -22.34
CA MET A 85 -21.99 -1.97 -23.05
C MET A 85 -21.13 -0.86 -22.43
N PHE A 86 -21.73 0.26 -22.03
CA PHE A 86 -20.98 1.34 -21.40
C PHE A 86 -20.46 0.94 -20.01
N GLY A 87 -21.28 0.25 -19.20
CA GLY A 87 -20.85 -0.26 -17.90
C GLY A 87 -19.71 -1.27 -18.00
N ALA A 88 -19.79 -2.19 -18.97
CA ALA A 88 -18.74 -3.16 -19.25
C ALA A 88 -17.45 -2.50 -19.76
N LEU A 89 -17.56 -1.49 -20.63
CA LEU A 89 -16.38 -0.76 -21.12
C LEU A 89 -15.66 -0.02 -19.99
N VAL A 90 -16.40 0.67 -19.12
CA VAL A 90 -15.80 1.41 -18.00
C VAL A 90 -15.11 0.45 -17.01
N SER A 91 -15.71 -0.70 -16.70
CA SER A 91 -15.08 -1.68 -15.80
C SER A 91 -13.81 -2.29 -16.42
N VAL A 92 -13.81 -2.59 -17.72
CA VAL A 92 -12.65 -3.09 -18.46
C VAL A 92 -11.52 -2.05 -18.50
N VAL A 93 -11.84 -0.77 -18.72
CA VAL A 93 -10.84 0.32 -18.68
C VAL A 93 -10.21 0.45 -17.29
N ILE A 94 -11.02 0.36 -16.23
CA ILE A 94 -10.52 0.42 -14.85
C ILE A 94 -9.62 -0.79 -14.53
N LEU A 95 -10.00 -2.00 -14.97
CA LEU A 95 -9.18 -3.21 -14.82
C LEU A 95 -7.86 -3.12 -15.59
N MET A 96 -7.90 -2.59 -16.82
CA MET A 96 -6.69 -2.39 -17.62
C MET A 96 -5.74 -1.37 -17.00
N ALA A 97 -6.26 -0.28 -16.43
CA ALA A 97 -5.46 0.70 -15.69
C ALA A 97 -4.82 0.10 -14.42
N ALA A 98 -5.56 -0.74 -13.70
CA ALA A 98 -5.03 -1.46 -12.54
C ALA A 98 -3.93 -2.46 -12.94
N PHE A 99 -4.12 -3.17 -14.06
CA PHE A 99 -3.16 -4.15 -14.56
C PHE A 99 -1.88 -3.50 -15.08
N THR A 100 -1.99 -2.39 -15.81
CA THR A 100 -0.82 -1.61 -16.26
C THR A 100 -0.04 -1.02 -15.10
N SER A 101 -0.72 -0.50 -14.07
CA SER A 101 -0.06 -0.06 -12.83
C SER A 101 0.67 -1.19 -12.10
N TYR A 102 0.16 -2.42 -12.19
CA TYR A 102 0.83 -3.59 -11.60
C TYR A 102 2.07 -4.01 -12.39
N LEU A 103 2.01 -3.97 -13.73
CA LEU A 103 3.14 -4.35 -14.57
C LEU A 103 4.28 -3.34 -14.50
N TYR A 104 3.98 -2.04 -14.53
CA TYR A 104 5.02 -1.00 -14.53
C TYR A 104 5.88 -1.03 -13.27
N GLU A 105 5.29 -1.42 -12.14
CA GLU A 105 6.00 -1.51 -10.86
C GLU A 105 6.89 -2.76 -10.74
N LYS A 106 6.77 -3.72 -11.66
CA LYS A 106 7.61 -4.93 -11.69
C LYS A 106 8.95 -4.70 -12.41
N ASP A 107 9.02 -3.67 -13.27
CA ASP A 107 10.25 -3.37 -14.03
C ASP A 107 11.23 -2.47 -13.24
N ASP A 108 10.80 -1.88 -12.12
CA ASP A 108 11.63 -1.01 -11.27
C ASP A 108 12.38 -1.75 -10.13
N THR A 109 12.25 -3.08 -10.03
CA THR A 109 12.98 -3.95 -9.07
C THR A 109 13.92 -4.92 -9.77
#